data_AF-A0A7S1DF64-F1
#
_entry.id   AF-A0A7S1DF64-F1
#
_cell.length_a   1.000
_cell.length_b   1.000
_cell.length_c   1.000
_cell.angle_alpha   90.00
_cell.angle_beta   90.00
_cell.angle_gamma   90.00
#
_symmetry.space_group_name_H-M   'P 1'
#
loop_
_entity.id
_entity.type
_entity.pdbx_description
1 polymer ?
#
loop_
_entity_poly.entity_id
_entity_poly.type
_entity_poly.pdbx_seq_one_letter_code
_entity_poly.pdbx_strand_id
1 'polypeptide(L)'
;YRLGLFSKPIMGYLRKFHNRCAATMVPTEAMRVLLAERGFERLSVVGRGVDAQRFDPARRSEAMRASWGASPDDLVLGYVGRLAPEKNLGVVLAAYEAVKAVQPRARLVFVGDGPMRAELAARAPDAVFAGQRSGDDLAAHYAGLDLFLFASLTET
;
A
#
# COMPACT_ATOMS: atom_id res chain seq x y z
N TYR A 1 4.33 14.62 11.35
CA TYR A 1 4.78 15.99 11.64
C TYR A 1 4.26 16.45 13.01
N ARG A 2 5.15 16.72 13.98
CA ARG A 2 4.80 17.23 15.32
C ARG A 2 4.78 18.76 15.33
N LEU A 3 3.66 19.36 14.94
CA LEU A 3 3.38 20.80 15.14
C LEU A 3 2.82 21.03 16.56
N GLY A 4 3.64 20.79 17.59
CA GLY A 4 3.18 20.74 18.98
C GLY A 4 2.47 22.01 19.47
N LEU A 5 2.99 23.19 19.14
CA LEU A 5 2.48 24.48 19.65
C LEU A 5 1.46 25.17 18.72
N PHE A 6 1.55 24.96 17.41
CA PHE A 6 0.61 25.57 16.43
C PHE A 6 -0.59 24.69 16.09
N SER A 7 -0.62 23.43 16.56
CA SER A 7 -1.72 22.49 16.27
C SER A 7 -3.09 23.01 16.72
N LYS A 8 -3.19 23.59 17.92
CA LYS A 8 -4.45 24.08 18.48
C LYS A 8 -5.09 25.24 17.71
N PRO A 9 -4.38 26.35 17.41
CA PRO A 9 -4.97 27.44 16.63
C PRO A 9 -5.31 27.02 15.19
N ILE A 10 -4.47 26.21 14.56
CA ILE A 10 -4.74 25.67 13.22
C ILE A 10 -5.99 24.79 13.24
N MET A 11 -6.12 23.90 14.23
CA MET A 11 -7.30 23.04 14.37
C MET A 11 -8.57 23.84 14.65
N GLY A 12 -8.47 24.92 15.44
CA GLY A 12 -9.59 25.84 15.69
C GLY A 12 -10.06 26.54 14.42
N TYR A 13 -9.12 27.02 13.59
CA TYR A 13 -9.43 27.61 12.30
C TYR A 13 -10.07 26.59 11.34
N LEU A 14 -9.46 25.41 11.18
CA LEU A 14 -9.97 24.35 10.32
C LEU A 14 -11.39 23.92 10.74
N ARG A 15 -11.62 23.73 12.04
CA ARG A 15 -12.96 23.44 12.56
C ARG A 15 -13.97 24.53 12.22
N LYS A 16 -13.62 25.82 12.44
CA LYS A 16 -14.52 26.93 12.09
C LYS A 16 -14.82 26.98 10.60
N PHE A 17 -13.81 26.71 9.76
CA PHE A 17 -13.96 26.69 8.31
C PHE A 17 -14.85 25.53 7.85
N HIS A 18 -14.53 24.30 8.23
CA HIS A 18 -15.29 23.10 7.87
C HIS A 18 -16.70 23.13 8.46
N ASN A 19 -16.88 23.74 9.63
CA ASN A 19 -18.21 23.86 10.23
C ASN A 19 -19.12 24.89 9.50
N ARG A 20 -18.62 25.57 8.47
CA ARG A 20 -19.42 26.43 7.58
C ARG A 20 -19.74 25.78 6.24
N CYS A 21 -19.17 24.60 5.96
CA CYS A 21 -19.47 23.83 4.76
C CYS A 21 -20.75 23.00 4.96
N ALA A 22 -21.46 22.73 3.86
CA ALA A 22 -22.64 21.85 3.87
C ALA A 22 -22.29 20.40 4.27
N ALA A 23 -21.10 19.94 3.90
CA ALA A 23 -20.54 18.66 4.32
C ALA A 23 -19.00 18.72 4.32
N THR A 24 -18.38 17.94 5.20
CA THR A 24 -16.94 17.66 5.20
C THR A 24 -16.75 16.17 4.95
N MET A 25 -16.14 15.83 3.81
CA MET A 25 -15.94 14.45 3.40
C MET A 25 -14.65 13.89 4.01
N VAL A 26 -14.74 12.69 4.60
CA VAL A 26 -13.61 11.98 5.20
C VAL A 26 -13.50 10.59 4.60
N PRO A 27 -12.28 10.02 4.47
CA PRO A 27 -12.10 8.78 3.73
C PRO A 27 -12.51 7.53 4.51
N THR A 28 -12.56 7.60 5.85
CA THR A 28 -12.84 6.46 6.72
C THR A 28 -13.71 6.84 7.91
N GLU A 29 -14.39 5.84 8.46
CA GLU A 29 -15.19 5.98 9.68
C GLU A 29 -14.32 6.34 10.90
N ALA A 30 -13.12 5.77 10.98
CA ALA A 30 -12.16 6.11 12.04
C ALA A 30 -11.81 7.62 12.04
N MET A 31 -11.59 8.21 10.86
CA MET A 31 -11.37 9.66 10.75
C MET A 31 -12.62 10.47 11.09
N ARG A 32 -13.82 9.97 10.73
CA ARG A 32 -15.09 10.62 11.09
C ARG A 32 -15.22 10.73 12.61
N VAL A 33 -15.02 9.63 13.33
CA VAL A 33 -15.09 9.58 14.80
C VAL A 33 -14.04 10.51 15.42
N LEU A 34 -12.78 10.40 14.98
CA LEU A 34 -11.66 11.22 15.46
C LEU A 34 -11.91 12.73 15.33
N LEU A 35 -12.51 13.15 14.21
CA LEU A 35 -12.82 14.56 13.94
C LEU A 35 -14.09 15.02 14.65
N ALA A 36 -15.09 14.14 14.81
CA ALA A 36 -16.29 14.41 15.59
C ALA A 36 -15.93 14.69 17.07
N GLU A 37 -15.06 13.89 17.67
CA GLU A 37 -14.51 14.13 19.03
C GLU A 37 -13.77 15.47 19.13
N ARG A 38 -13.24 15.96 18.00
CA ARG A 38 -12.58 17.27 17.90
C ARG A 38 -13.56 18.40 17.54
N GLY A 39 -14.87 18.17 17.52
CA GLY A 39 -15.90 19.19 17.29
C GLY A 39 -16.10 19.59 15.83
N PHE A 40 -15.66 18.76 14.87
CA PHE A 40 -16.07 18.91 13.48
C PHE A 40 -17.48 18.36 13.27
N GLU A 41 -18.28 19.08 12.51
CA GLU A 41 -19.68 18.78 12.24
C GLU A 41 -19.92 18.46 10.76
N ARG A 42 -21.10 17.90 10.44
CA ARG A 42 -21.52 17.58 9.06
C ARG A 42 -20.48 16.72 8.33
N LEU A 43 -19.95 15.71 9.03
CA LEU A 43 -18.96 14.78 8.49
C LEU A 43 -19.65 13.65 7.72
N SER A 44 -19.15 13.33 6.54
CA SER A 44 -19.65 12.23 5.71
C SER A 44 -18.50 11.34 5.23
N VAL A 45 -18.63 10.03 5.37
CA VAL A 45 -17.60 9.10 4.87
C VAL A 45 -17.77 8.93 3.37
N VAL A 46 -16.72 9.28 2.63
CA VAL A 46 -16.60 9.01 1.19
C VAL A 46 -15.32 8.20 1.01
N GLY A 47 -15.48 6.88 1.05
CA GLY A 47 -14.39 5.96 0.80
C GLY A 47 -13.90 6.03 -0.64
N ARG A 48 -12.66 5.59 -0.88
CA ARG A 48 -12.15 5.42 -2.24
C ARG A 48 -12.63 4.08 -2.79
N GLY A 49 -13.20 4.09 -3.99
CA GLY A 49 -13.53 2.88 -4.73
C GLY A 49 -12.31 2.31 -5.46
N VAL A 50 -12.39 1.05 -5.86
CA VAL A 50 -11.47 0.39 -6.79
C VAL A 50 -12.29 -0.11 -8.00
N ASP A 51 -11.70 -0.04 -9.19
CA ASP A 51 -12.28 -0.63 -10.39
C ASP A 51 -12.15 -2.15 -10.32
N ALA A 52 -13.19 -2.82 -9.81
CA ALA A 52 -13.22 -4.27 -9.63
C ALA A 52 -13.29 -5.05 -10.96
N GLN A 53 -13.62 -4.40 -12.08
CA GLN A 53 -13.56 -5.03 -13.40
C GLN A 53 -12.13 -5.03 -13.94
N ARG A 54 -11.36 -3.98 -13.63
CA ARG A 54 -9.94 -3.92 -13.97
C ARG A 54 -9.11 -4.80 -13.04
N PHE A 55 -9.28 -4.66 -11.72
CA PHE A 55 -8.52 -5.42 -10.73
C PHE A 55 -9.24 -6.73 -10.41
N ASP A 56 -9.12 -7.68 -11.32
CA ASP A 56 -9.80 -8.98 -11.27
C ASP A 56 -8.79 -10.14 -11.25
N PRO A 57 -8.98 -11.17 -10.39
CA PRO A 57 -8.12 -12.35 -10.33
C PRO A 57 -7.98 -13.12 -11.65
N ALA A 58 -8.96 -13.03 -12.55
CA ALA A 58 -8.92 -13.67 -13.88
C ALA A 58 -7.83 -13.10 -14.79
N ARG A 59 -7.21 -11.97 -14.43
CA ARG A 59 -6.06 -11.40 -15.13
C ARG A 59 -4.72 -12.07 -14.78
N ARG A 60 -4.73 -13.10 -13.93
CA ARG A 60 -3.54 -13.87 -13.61
C ARG A 60 -2.93 -14.44 -14.88
N SER A 61 -1.63 -14.23 -15.05
CA SER A 61 -0.87 -14.66 -16.23
C SER A 61 0.32 -15.53 -15.82
N GLU A 62 0.32 -16.78 -16.25
CA GLU A 62 1.45 -17.70 -16.04
C GLU A 62 2.72 -17.20 -16.75
N ALA A 63 2.58 -16.53 -17.90
CA ALA A 63 3.71 -15.91 -18.58
C ALA A 63 4.35 -14.78 -17.75
N MET A 64 3.52 -13.99 -17.05
CA MET A 64 4.01 -12.95 -16.14
C MET A 64 4.71 -13.58 -14.93
N ARG A 65 4.13 -14.62 -14.33
CA ARG A 65 4.77 -15.35 -13.22
C ARG A 65 6.09 -15.99 -13.62
N ALA A 66 6.16 -16.57 -14.82
CA ALA A 66 7.40 -17.10 -15.38
C ALA A 66 8.47 -16.01 -15.57
N SER A 67 8.07 -14.77 -15.93
CA SER A 67 9.00 -13.64 -16.04
C SER A 67 9.63 -13.23 -14.69
N TRP A 68 8.99 -13.61 -13.57
CA TRP A 68 9.52 -13.44 -12.22
C TRP A 68 10.34 -14.65 -11.75
N GLY A 69 10.54 -15.65 -12.62
CA GLY A 69 11.21 -16.91 -12.27
C GLY A 69 10.40 -17.80 -11.33
N ALA A 70 9.07 -17.61 -11.28
CA ALA A 70 8.14 -18.46 -10.54
C ALA A 70 7.55 -19.55 -11.45
N SER A 71 7.56 -20.79 -10.97
CA SER A 71 6.80 -21.89 -11.56
C SER A 71 5.31 -21.75 -11.19
N PRO A 72 4.40 -22.49 -11.86
CA PRO A 72 2.96 -22.43 -11.55
C PRO A 72 2.64 -22.62 -10.07
N ASP A 73 3.33 -23.56 -9.40
CA ASP A 73 3.12 -23.92 -7.99
C ASP A 73 3.98 -23.13 -6.98
N ASP A 74 4.84 -22.22 -7.45
CA ASP A 74 5.69 -21.44 -6.56
C ASP A 74 4.91 -20.31 -5.88
N LEU A 75 5.14 -20.07 -4.60
CA LEU A 75 4.48 -19.00 -3.86
C LEU A 75 5.09 -17.65 -4.26
N VAL A 76 4.27 -16.71 -4.73
CA VAL A 76 4.69 -15.35 -5.08
C VAL A 76 4.12 -14.35 -4.07
N LEU A 77 5.02 -13.77 -3.29
CA LEU A 77 4.75 -12.66 -2.41
C LEU A 77 4.98 -11.35 -3.17
N GLY A 78 4.12 -10.36 -2.97
CA GLY A 78 4.26 -9.08 -3.65
C GLY A 78 4.02 -7.89 -2.76
N TYR A 79 4.83 -6.86 -2.96
CA TYR A 79 4.61 -5.52 -2.44
C TYR A 79 4.30 -4.58 -3.59
N VAL A 80 3.23 -3.80 -3.48
CA VAL A 80 2.84 -2.81 -4.48
C VAL A 80 2.76 -1.44 -3.83
N GLY A 81 3.59 -0.51 -4.30
CA GLY A 81 3.64 0.85 -3.75
C GLY A 81 5.00 1.51 -3.89
N ARG A 82 5.12 2.73 -3.34
CA ARG A 82 6.38 3.47 -3.33
C ARG A 82 7.39 2.79 -2.41
N LEU A 83 8.61 2.57 -2.90
CA LEU A 83 9.70 1.97 -2.12
C LEU A 83 10.39 3.04 -1.25
N ALA A 84 9.73 3.41 -0.15
CA ALA A 84 10.16 4.52 0.71
C ALA A 84 10.15 4.14 2.20
N PRO A 85 10.96 4.81 3.05
CA PRO A 85 11.16 4.43 4.46
C PRO A 85 9.87 4.36 5.28
N GLU A 86 8.91 5.26 5.01
CA GLU A 86 7.61 5.31 5.67
C GLU A 86 6.75 4.06 5.45
N LYS A 87 7.08 3.22 4.46
CA LYS A 87 6.35 2.00 4.13
C LYS A 87 6.85 0.76 4.85
N ASN A 88 7.84 0.91 5.74
CA ASN A 88 8.33 -0.14 6.64
C ASN A 88 8.71 -1.45 5.90
N LEU A 89 9.42 -1.30 4.79
CA LEU A 89 9.79 -2.42 3.89
C LEU A 89 10.73 -3.44 4.54
N GLY A 90 11.34 -3.10 5.69
CA GLY A 90 12.08 -4.07 6.51
C GLY A 90 11.21 -5.24 6.97
N VAL A 91 9.93 -5.00 7.27
CA VAL A 91 8.98 -6.06 7.65
C VAL A 91 8.64 -6.95 6.46
N VAL A 92 8.53 -6.38 5.26
CA VAL A 92 8.32 -7.14 4.01
C VAL A 92 9.48 -8.12 3.79
N LEU A 93 10.72 -7.66 3.95
CA LEU A 93 11.91 -8.51 3.83
C LEU A 93 11.95 -9.59 4.92
N ALA A 94 11.68 -9.23 6.18
CA ALA A 94 11.67 -10.21 7.28
C ALA A 94 10.60 -11.30 7.06
N ALA A 95 9.42 -10.93 6.57
CA ALA A 95 8.37 -11.87 6.21
C ALA A 95 8.80 -12.77 5.05
N TYR A 96 9.46 -12.22 4.04
CA TYR A 96 9.98 -13.00 2.92
C TYR A 96 11.01 -14.04 3.36
N GLU A 97 11.98 -13.64 4.18
CA GLU A 97 12.99 -14.56 4.73
C GLU A 97 12.35 -15.69 5.55
N ALA A 98 11.38 -15.36 6.41
CA ALA A 98 10.64 -16.36 7.19
C ALA A 98 9.88 -17.36 6.30
N VAL A 99 9.29 -16.88 5.21
CA VAL A 99 8.60 -17.75 4.25
C VAL A 99 9.58 -18.60 3.46
N LYS A 100 10.70 -18.03 2.99
CA LYS A 100 11.74 -18.79 2.28
C LYS A 100 12.36 -19.91 3.11
N ALA A 101 12.46 -19.72 4.43
CA ALA A 101 12.96 -20.76 5.34
C ALA A 101 12.11 -22.04 5.31
N VAL A 102 10.82 -21.93 4.97
CA VAL A 102 9.88 -23.06 4.86
C VAL A 102 9.61 -23.45 3.40
N GLN A 103 9.57 -22.46 2.50
CA GLN A 103 9.32 -22.64 1.07
C GLN A 103 10.43 -21.98 0.25
N PRO A 104 11.57 -22.68 0.02
CA PRO A 104 12.77 -22.09 -0.60
C PRO A 104 12.57 -21.55 -2.02
N ARG A 105 11.53 -22.02 -2.73
CA ARG A 105 11.18 -21.56 -4.08
C ARG A 105 10.30 -20.30 -4.10
N ALA A 106 9.91 -19.77 -2.94
CA ALA A 106 9.07 -18.58 -2.87
C ALA A 106 9.77 -17.38 -3.51
N ARG A 107 9.01 -16.58 -4.27
CA ARG A 107 9.47 -15.36 -4.94
C ARG A 107 8.91 -14.13 -4.27
N LEU A 108 9.71 -13.08 -4.22
CA LEU A 108 9.28 -11.74 -3.80
C LEU A 108 9.28 -10.80 -5.01
N VAL A 109 8.18 -10.10 -5.24
CA VAL A 109 8.02 -9.14 -6.32
C VAL A 109 7.71 -7.75 -5.75
N PHE A 110 8.56 -6.78 -6.05
CA PHE A 110 8.32 -5.37 -5.78
C PHE A 110 7.78 -4.68 -7.03
N VAL A 111 6.55 -4.17 -6.93
CA VAL A 111 5.88 -3.38 -7.97
C VAL A 111 5.83 -1.93 -7.51
N GLY A 112 6.66 -1.09 -8.10
CA GLY A 112 6.88 0.29 -7.73
C GLY A 112 8.35 0.68 -7.79
N ASP A 113 8.63 1.92 -7.41
CA ASP A 113 9.99 2.43 -7.31
C ASP A 113 10.09 3.40 -6.13
N GLY A 114 11.30 3.80 -5.78
CA GLY A 114 11.56 4.73 -4.71
C GLY A 114 13.01 4.67 -4.22
N PRO A 115 13.35 5.58 -3.29
CA PRO A 115 14.73 5.75 -2.81
C PRO A 115 15.31 4.48 -2.15
N MET A 116 14.47 3.56 -1.65
CA MET A 116 14.94 2.33 -1.02
C MET A 116 15.28 1.21 -2.01
N ARG A 117 15.04 1.37 -3.31
CA ARG A 117 15.20 0.30 -4.31
C ARG A 117 16.58 -0.37 -4.25
N ALA A 118 17.65 0.43 -4.21
CA ALA A 118 19.02 -0.09 -4.19
C ALA A 118 19.33 -0.89 -2.91
N GLU A 119 18.88 -0.39 -1.76
CA GLU A 119 19.04 -1.09 -0.48
C GLU A 119 18.29 -2.43 -0.47
N LEU A 120 17.05 -2.44 -0.96
CA LEU A 120 16.24 -3.66 -1.04
C LEU A 120 16.87 -4.69 -1.96
N ALA A 121 17.37 -4.27 -3.12
CA ALA A 121 18.04 -5.16 -4.06
C ALA A 121 19.34 -5.76 -3.49
N ALA A 122 20.07 -5.01 -2.66
CA ALA A 122 21.24 -5.54 -1.97
C ALA A 122 20.87 -6.57 -0.87
N ARG A 123 19.73 -6.38 -0.20
CA ARG A 123 19.27 -7.24 0.90
C ARG A 123 18.53 -8.49 0.43
N ALA A 124 17.82 -8.41 -0.69
CA ALA A 124 17.11 -9.52 -1.32
C ALA A 124 17.48 -9.58 -2.82
N PRO A 125 18.67 -10.09 -3.17
CA PRO A 125 19.16 -10.10 -4.54
C PRO A 125 18.35 -11.02 -5.47
N ASP A 126 17.56 -11.93 -4.92
CA ASP A 126 16.65 -12.82 -5.63
C ASP A 126 15.21 -12.29 -5.74
N ALA A 127 14.93 -11.12 -5.17
CA ALA A 127 13.66 -10.42 -5.37
C ALA A 127 13.57 -9.79 -6.76
N VAL A 128 12.38 -9.77 -7.32
CA VAL A 128 12.09 -9.20 -8.63
C VAL A 128 11.60 -7.76 -8.47
N PHE A 129 12.23 -6.82 -9.16
CA PHE A 129 11.85 -5.41 -9.16
C PHE A 129 11.16 -5.07 -10.48
N ALA A 130 9.82 -5.08 -10.48
CA ALA A 130 9.01 -4.81 -11.66
C ALA A 130 8.94 -3.30 -12.01
N GLY A 131 9.39 -2.41 -11.12
CA GLY A 131 9.29 -0.96 -11.34
C GLY A 131 7.85 -0.45 -11.25
N GLN A 132 7.62 0.83 -11.57
CA GLN A 132 6.29 1.42 -11.52
C GLN A 132 5.40 0.90 -12.65
N ARG A 133 4.25 0.31 -12.29
CA ARG A 133 3.23 -0.18 -13.22
C ARG A 133 1.92 0.59 -13.07
N SER A 134 1.09 0.57 -14.11
CA SER A 134 -0.22 1.24 -14.11
C SER A 134 -1.23 0.50 -15.00
N GLY A 135 -2.51 0.83 -14.85
CA GLY A 135 -3.59 0.27 -15.69
C GLY A 135 -3.67 -1.25 -15.63
N ASP A 136 -3.88 -1.88 -16.77
CA ASP A 136 -4.05 -3.32 -16.91
C ASP A 136 -2.79 -4.11 -16.56
N ASP A 137 -1.61 -3.53 -16.80
CA ASP A 137 -0.33 -4.15 -16.41
C ASP A 137 -0.21 -4.24 -14.88
N LEU A 138 -0.57 -3.17 -14.16
CA LEU A 138 -0.63 -3.21 -12.70
C LEU A 138 -1.65 -4.23 -12.19
N ALA A 139 -2.82 -4.32 -12.83
CA ALA A 139 -3.84 -5.29 -12.46
C ALA A 139 -3.35 -6.74 -12.65
N ALA A 140 -2.66 -7.02 -13.74
CA ALA A 140 -2.04 -8.33 -13.98
C ALA A 140 -0.97 -8.65 -12.93
N HIS A 141 -0.16 -7.66 -12.50
CA HIS A 141 0.79 -7.86 -11.40
C HIS A 141 0.07 -8.23 -10.10
N TYR A 142 -1.01 -7.53 -9.73
CA TYR A 142 -1.81 -7.88 -8.55
C TYR A 142 -2.39 -9.30 -8.64
N ALA A 143 -2.99 -9.66 -9.78
CA ALA A 143 -3.59 -10.99 -9.98
C ALA A 143 -2.55 -12.14 -9.99
N GLY A 144 -1.30 -11.82 -10.34
CA GLY A 144 -0.18 -12.77 -10.30
C GLY A 144 0.35 -13.10 -8.91
N LEU A 145 0.02 -12.30 -7.89
CA LEU A 145 0.45 -12.52 -6.51
C LEU A 145 -0.39 -13.60 -5.83
N ASP A 146 0.24 -14.34 -4.92
CA ASP A 146 -0.44 -15.28 -4.02
C ASP A 146 -0.59 -14.65 -2.62
N LEU A 147 0.36 -13.79 -2.22
CA LEU A 147 0.30 -13.02 -0.98
C LEU A 147 0.65 -11.56 -1.23
N PHE A 148 -0.26 -10.66 -0.89
CA PHE A 148 0.01 -9.22 -0.90
C PHE A 148 0.52 -8.76 0.47
N LEU A 149 1.74 -8.23 0.52
CA LEU A 149 2.39 -7.76 1.73
C LEU A 149 2.17 -6.26 1.91
N PHE A 150 1.43 -5.89 2.95
CA PHE A 150 1.13 -4.51 3.27
C PHE A 150 1.64 -4.13 4.68
N ALA A 151 2.82 -3.50 4.74
CA ALA A 151 3.53 -3.23 5.99
C ALA A 151 3.44 -1.77 6.47
N SER A 152 2.63 -0.95 5.82
CA SER A 152 2.52 0.49 6.10
C SER A 152 2.08 0.74 7.56
N LEU A 153 2.86 1.53 8.31
CA LEU A 153 2.54 1.90 9.69
C LEU A 153 1.52 3.05 9.77
N THR A 154 1.39 3.82 8.70
CA THR A 154 0.46 4.95 8.61
C THR A 154 -0.19 4.98 7.25
N GLU A 155 -1.52 4.82 7.22
CA GLU A 155 -2.34 5.15 6.08
C GLU A 155 -2.79 6.61 6.21
N THR A 156 -2.50 7.41 5.18
CA THR A 156 -2.94 8.81 5.07
C THR A 156 -3.90 8.97 3.90
#